data_AF-A0A257LU70-F1
#
_entry.id   AF-A0A257LU70-F1
#
_cell.length_a   1.000
_cell.length_b   1.000
_cell.length_c   1.000
_cell.angle_alpha   90.00
_cell.angle_beta   90.00
_cell.angle_gamma   90.00
#
_symmetry.space_group_name_H-M   'P 1'
#
loop_
_entity.id
_entity.type
_entity.pdbx_description
1 polymer ?
#
loop_
_entity_poly.entity_id
_entity_poly.type
_entity_poly.pdbx_seq_one_letter_code
_entity_poly.pdbx_strand_id
1 'polypeptide(L)'
;MIAILAMEVGVDPDIPTYCGGLGILVGDILKTAADMGLPFVGVSLMYHEGYLKQQATRRLYLGDKKCRLIQETLLGIGGVKVLRSLGYNIDVYHINESHAALLILELIRELRDTTLIRKKCVFTTHTPLPTGHEEYGVALLKEVLAEEYHPILQTLVPDDVLNMSRLAFTYSAYTNAVSKRHAEVTREMFPEFKIDHVTNGVHSLSWTCDEFKSLFDRYVTGWRDDPRRLVNAGRIDDDELWAAHMEAKKRLIDFVHKSCGVKLNPHVLTIGFARRATGYKRAYVVLEDINRLRAIGKGKLQFVFAGKAYPTDHDGKSVIRKIYKGIHELKDDVKIVYIESYDMKVAQLMVAGVGLSVLDGWWVEGCIEGVTGWSIEDGDDRRCANSLYNKLENVVIPTFYENRAKLG
;
A
#
# COMPACT_ATOMS: atom_id res chain seq x y z
N MET A 1 -19.21 16.55 -7.94
CA MET A 1 -18.08 16.36 -7.02
C MET A 1 -18.09 14.97 -6.41
N ILE A 2 -16.92 14.36 -6.28
CA ILE A 2 -16.73 13.05 -5.65
C ILE A 2 -16.06 13.25 -4.28
N ALA A 3 -16.54 12.55 -3.24
CA ALA A 3 -15.88 12.49 -1.94
C ALA A 3 -15.35 11.08 -1.70
N ILE A 4 -14.04 10.93 -1.48
CA ILE A 4 -13.45 9.67 -1.00
C ILE A 4 -13.30 9.72 0.52
N LEU A 5 -13.89 8.73 1.19
CA LEU A 5 -13.81 8.59 2.64
C LEU A 5 -12.92 7.39 2.95
N ALA A 6 -11.83 7.63 3.67
CA ALA A 6 -10.87 6.59 4.05
C ALA A 6 -10.33 6.86 5.46
N MET A 7 -9.98 5.79 6.18
CA MET A 7 -9.34 5.91 7.49
C MET A 7 -7.92 6.47 7.40
N GLU A 8 -7.25 6.24 6.26
CA GLU A 8 -5.92 6.78 6.00
C GLU A 8 -5.84 7.49 4.67
N VAL A 9 -5.07 8.59 4.65
CA VAL A 9 -4.77 9.41 3.48
C VAL A 9 -3.31 9.89 3.58
N GLY A 10 -2.48 9.48 2.62
CA GLY A 10 -1.05 9.81 2.57
C GLY A 10 -0.75 10.82 1.47
N VAL A 11 -1.02 12.11 1.71
CA VAL A 11 -0.72 13.18 0.75
C VAL A 11 0.70 13.74 0.90
N ASP A 12 1.18 13.85 2.14
CA ASP A 12 2.47 14.43 2.49
C ASP A 12 3.10 13.63 3.65
N PRO A 13 4.41 13.34 3.63
CA PRO A 13 5.09 12.63 4.71
C PRO A 13 4.97 13.30 6.09
N ASP A 14 4.81 14.63 6.15
CA ASP A 14 4.72 15.38 7.40
C ASP A 14 3.30 15.37 8.00
N ILE A 15 2.32 14.81 7.28
CA ILE A 15 0.93 14.67 7.74
C ILE A 15 0.70 13.21 8.20
N PRO A 16 0.57 12.96 9.52
CA PRO A 16 0.54 11.60 10.09
C PRO A 16 -0.84 10.92 9.97
N THR A 17 -1.48 11.02 8.80
CA THR A 17 -2.80 10.43 8.51
C THR A 17 -2.71 9.13 7.72
N TYR A 18 -1.54 8.50 7.66
CA TYR A 18 -1.34 7.22 6.95
C TYR A 18 -0.38 6.27 7.69
N CYS A 19 -0.56 4.97 7.46
CA CYS A 19 0.34 3.93 7.97
C CYS A 19 0.62 2.80 6.97
N GLY A 20 -0.18 2.68 5.91
CA GLY A 20 -0.10 1.58 4.96
C GLY A 20 -0.33 1.97 3.51
N GLY A 21 -0.41 0.95 2.66
CA GLY A 21 -0.62 1.11 1.22
C GLY A 21 -2.00 1.68 0.87
N LEU A 22 -3.02 1.49 1.71
CA LEU A 22 -4.35 2.05 1.49
C LEU A 22 -4.28 3.59 1.55
N GLY A 23 -3.57 4.14 2.54
CA GLY A 23 -3.40 5.58 2.70
C GLY A 23 -2.59 6.20 1.56
N ILE A 24 -1.51 5.53 1.14
CA ILE A 24 -0.71 5.94 -0.03
C ILE A 24 -1.59 5.97 -1.29
N LEU A 25 -2.36 4.92 -1.54
CA LEU A 25 -3.24 4.84 -2.70
C LEU A 25 -4.27 5.98 -2.72
N VAL A 26 -4.94 6.26 -1.60
CA VAL A 26 -5.90 7.37 -1.53
C VAL A 26 -5.21 8.70 -1.78
N GLY A 27 -4.02 8.90 -1.22
CA GLY A 27 -3.19 10.08 -1.51
C GLY A 27 -2.86 10.22 -3.00
N ASP A 28 -2.49 9.11 -3.66
CA ASP A 28 -2.17 9.08 -5.08
C ASP A 28 -3.40 9.33 -5.97
N ILE A 29 -4.58 8.83 -5.58
CA ILE A 29 -5.85 9.15 -6.24
C ILE A 29 -6.14 10.64 -6.14
N LEU A 30 -5.98 11.24 -4.96
CA LEU A 30 -6.23 12.67 -4.74
C LEU A 30 -5.27 13.55 -5.56
N LYS A 31 -3.99 13.20 -5.60
CA LYS A 31 -2.99 13.92 -6.41
C LYS A 31 -3.30 13.81 -7.90
N THR A 32 -3.62 12.61 -8.39
CA THR A 32 -4.01 12.40 -9.78
C THR A 32 -5.29 13.17 -10.13
N ALA A 33 -6.28 13.18 -9.24
CA ALA A 33 -7.50 13.95 -9.42
C ALA A 33 -7.23 15.46 -9.48
N ALA A 34 -6.30 15.96 -8.65
CA ALA A 34 -5.87 17.36 -8.67
C ALA A 34 -5.18 17.73 -9.99
N ASP A 35 -4.23 16.90 -10.45
CA ASP A 35 -3.53 17.10 -11.73
C ASP A 35 -4.51 17.10 -12.93
N MET A 36 -5.55 16.27 -12.87
CA MET A 36 -6.61 16.22 -13.88
C MET A 36 -7.69 17.30 -13.73
N GLY A 37 -7.63 18.14 -12.67
CA GLY A 37 -8.65 19.15 -12.39
C GLY A 37 -10.04 18.57 -12.06
N LEU A 38 -10.11 17.33 -11.55
CA LEU A 38 -11.37 16.69 -11.21
C LEU A 38 -11.94 17.23 -9.89
N PRO A 39 -13.26 17.46 -9.79
CA PRO A 39 -13.89 17.95 -8.57
C PRO A 39 -13.95 16.83 -7.52
N PHE A 40 -12.89 16.71 -6.72
CA PHE A 40 -12.64 15.62 -5.79
C PHE A 40 -12.28 16.15 -4.40
N VAL A 41 -12.77 15.50 -3.34
CA VAL A 41 -12.42 15.82 -1.95
C VAL A 41 -12.11 14.54 -1.17
N GLY A 42 -11.02 14.57 -0.41
CA GLY A 42 -10.65 13.49 0.52
C GLY A 42 -11.10 13.80 1.93
N VAL A 43 -11.65 12.80 2.61
CA VAL A 43 -12.05 12.90 4.02
C VAL A 43 -11.41 11.77 4.81
N SER A 44 -10.76 12.14 5.90
CA SER A 44 -10.12 11.23 6.85
C SER A 44 -10.25 11.80 8.25
N LEU A 45 -9.97 10.98 9.25
CA LEU A 45 -9.80 11.46 10.61
C LEU A 45 -8.45 12.16 10.74
N MET A 46 -8.44 13.29 11.46
CA MET A 46 -7.20 13.95 11.88
C MET A 46 -6.69 13.28 13.14
N TYR A 47 -5.52 12.64 13.06
CA TYR A 47 -4.90 11.95 14.19
C TYR A 47 -3.90 12.86 14.92
N HIS A 48 -4.09 13.10 16.21
CA HIS A 48 -3.21 13.99 17.00
C HIS A 48 -1.81 13.40 17.29
N GLU A 49 -1.63 12.07 17.33
CA GLU A 49 -0.31 11.44 17.56
C GLU A 49 -0.16 10.13 16.78
N GLY A 50 -0.14 10.20 15.44
CA GLY A 50 0.26 9.10 14.55
C GLY A 50 0.00 7.70 15.13
N TYR A 51 1.06 6.91 15.33
CA TYR A 51 0.92 5.50 15.67
C TYR A 51 1.10 5.18 17.18
N LEU A 52 1.32 6.19 18.07
CA LEU A 52 1.94 5.94 19.39
C LEU A 52 1.37 6.53 20.76
N LYS A 53 0.09 6.95 21.04
CA LYS A 53 -0.68 6.54 22.30
C LYS A 53 -2.23 6.66 22.29
N GLN A 54 -2.95 5.95 23.19
CA GLN A 54 -4.43 5.77 23.25
C GLN A 54 -5.25 7.07 23.46
N GLN A 55 -6.15 7.38 22.52
CA GLN A 55 -7.40 8.19 22.61
C GLN A 55 -8.06 8.22 21.20
N ALA A 56 -9.38 8.42 21.09
CA ALA A 56 -10.19 8.13 19.89
C ALA A 56 -9.79 8.88 18.60
N THR A 57 -9.25 10.10 18.70
CA THR A 57 -8.70 10.89 17.58
C THR A 57 -7.18 10.97 17.61
N ARG A 58 -6.51 10.08 18.37
CA ARG A 58 -5.06 10.14 18.59
C ARG A 58 -4.30 9.16 17.71
N ARG A 59 -4.87 8.01 17.34
CA ARG A 59 -4.22 6.98 16.50
C ARG A 59 -5.11 6.30 15.46
N LEU A 60 -4.46 5.89 14.37
CA LEU A 60 -4.98 5.04 13.31
C LEU A 60 -4.94 3.54 13.70
N TYR A 61 -6.07 2.82 13.53
CA TYR A 61 -6.24 1.37 13.74
C TYR A 61 -6.04 0.81 15.17
N LEU A 62 -6.16 1.61 16.24
CA LEU A 62 -5.93 1.15 17.63
C LEU A 62 -7.12 1.39 18.55
N GLY A 63 -7.57 0.33 19.22
CA GLY A 63 -8.60 0.36 20.24
C GLY A 63 -9.35 -0.98 20.35
N ASP A 64 -10.21 -1.10 21.36
CA ASP A 64 -11.23 -2.17 21.38
C ASP A 64 -12.26 -1.96 20.25
N LYS A 65 -13.16 -2.93 20.04
CA LYS A 65 -14.21 -2.81 19.03
C LYS A 65 -15.02 -1.51 19.16
N LYS A 66 -15.22 -1.01 20.39
CA LYS A 66 -15.95 0.23 20.66
C LYS A 66 -15.21 1.46 20.11
N CYS A 67 -13.93 1.60 20.43
CA CYS A 67 -13.10 2.70 19.93
C CYS A 67 -13.04 2.71 18.39
N ARG A 68 -12.91 1.53 17.78
CA ARG A 68 -12.93 1.41 16.32
C ARG A 68 -14.27 1.84 15.72
N LEU A 69 -15.39 1.39 16.30
CA LEU A 69 -16.72 1.79 15.87
C LEU A 69 -16.95 3.31 16.01
N ILE A 70 -16.42 3.93 17.07
CA ILE A 70 -16.46 5.40 17.23
C ILE A 70 -15.72 6.08 16.07
N GLN A 71 -14.52 5.60 15.73
CA GLN A 71 -13.75 6.16 14.60
C GLN A 71 -14.49 6.01 13.27
N GLU A 72 -15.05 4.84 12.99
CA GLU A 72 -15.83 4.57 11.77
C GLU A 72 -17.12 5.40 11.73
N THR A 73 -17.73 5.68 12.89
CA THR A 73 -18.89 6.58 13.00
C THR A 73 -18.50 8.02 12.69
N LEU A 74 -17.38 8.50 13.24
CA LEU A 74 -16.86 9.84 12.97
C LEU A 74 -16.48 10.00 11.49
N LEU A 75 -15.85 8.99 10.89
CA LEU A 75 -15.48 9.02 9.48
C LEU A 75 -16.71 8.97 8.57
N GLY A 76 -17.59 7.99 8.78
CA GLY A 76 -18.75 7.77 7.92
C GLY A 76 -19.83 8.84 8.09
N ILE A 77 -20.51 8.83 9.24
CA ILE A 77 -21.60 9.75 9.54
C ILE A 77 -21.07 11.18 9.71
N GLY A 78 -20.02 11.35 10.51
CA GLY A 78 -19.40 12.66 10.74
C GLY A 78 -18.82 13.26 9.46
N GLY A 79 -18.18 12.46 8.61
CA GLY A 79 -17.64 12.91 7.33
C GLY A 79 -18.70 13.48 6.39
N VAL A 80 -19.86 12.83 6.27
CA VAL A 80 -21.00 13.36 5.50
C VAL A 80 -21.47 14.69 6.08
N LYS A 81 -21.69 14.78 7.40
CA LYS A 81 -22.17 16.00 8.06
C LYS A 81 -21.18 17.16 7.93
N VAL A 82 -19.87 16.91 8.00
CA VAL A 82 -18.83 17.92 7.80
C VAL A 82 -18.83 18.42 6.36
N LEU A 83 -18.88 17.53 5.37
CA LEU A 83 -18.97 17.92 3.96
C LEU A 83 -20.18 18.82 3.70
N ARG A 84 -21.34 18.50 4.29
CA ARG A 84 -22.54 19.34 4.21
C ARG A 84 -22.35 20.70 4.87
N SER A 85 -21.81 20.72 6.08
CA SER A 85 -21.56 21.96 6.83
C SER A 85 -20.60 22.91 6.10
N LEU A 86 -19.64 22.35 5.36
CA LEU A 86 -18.71 23.10 4.52
C LEU A 86 -19.30 23.52 3.16
N GLY A 87 -20.56 23.17 2.87
CA GLY A 87 -21.24 23.55 1.63
C GLY A 87 -20.90 22.68 0.42
N TYR A 88 -20.30 21.50 0.62
CA TYR A 88 -19.98 20.59 -0.49
C TYR A 88 -21.22 19.81 -0.98
N ASN A 89 -21.51 19.97 -2.27
CA ASN A 89 -22.53 19.20 -2.98
C ASN A 89 -21.91 17.92 -3.56
N ILE A 90 -22.07 16.82 -2.83
CA ILE A 90 -21.48 15.52 -3.20
C ILE A 90 -22.44 14.71 -4.07
N ASP A 91 -21.97 14.37 -5.27
CA ASP A 91 -22.69 13.52 -6.22
C ASP A 91 -22.44 12.05 -5.90
N VAL A 92 -21.18 11.69 -5.64
CA VAL A 92 -20.73 10.32 -5.37
C VAL A 92 -19.84 10.27 -4.13
N TYR A 93 -20.14 9.35 -3.22
CA TYR A 93 -19.32 8.93 -2.11
C TYR A 93 -18.57 7.66 -2.48
N HIS A 94 -17.25 7.75 -2.50
CA HIS A 94 -16.35 6.61 -2.64
C HIS A 94 -15.97 6.09 -1.25
N ILE A 95 -16.55 4.95 -0.90
CA ILE A 95 -16.28 4.20 0.33
C ILE A 95 -15.03 3.38 0.09
N ASN A 96 -13.90 3.82 0.64
CA ASN A 96 -12.61 3.16 0.40
C ASN A 96 -12.23 2.28 1.61
N GLU A 97 -12.41 0.97 1.43
CA GLU A 97 -12.56 -0.02 2.51
C GLU A 97 -13.80 0.23 3.39
N SER A 98 -14.30 -0.82 4.04
CA SER A 98 -15.58 -0.82 4.75
C SER A 98 -15.62 0.09 5.99
N HIS A 99 -14.50 0.68 6.40
CA HIS A 99 -14.40 1.59 7.55
C HIS A 99 -15.29 2.83 7.43
N ALA A 100 -15.57 3.30 6.21
CA ALA A 100 -16.45 4.44 5.98
C ALA A 100 -17.92 4.05 5.77
N ALA A 101 -18.28 2.75 5.81
CA ALA A 101 -19.60 2.27 5.42
C ALA A 101 -20.75 2.87 6.24
N LEU A 102 -20.51 3.35 7.47
CA LEU A 102 -21.54 4.01 8.29
C LEU A 102 -22.07 5.32 7.67
N LEU A 103 -21.40 5.91 6.67
CA LEU A 103 -21.99 7.00 5.89
C LEU A 103 -23.34 6.63 5.27
N ILE A 104 -23.55 5.34 4.98
CA ILE A 104 -24.80 4.82 4.43
C ILE A 104 -25.95 5.04 5.42
N LEU A 105 -25.71 4.98 6.73
CA LEU A 105 -26.75 5.25 7.73
C LEU A 105 -27.24 6.70 7.65
N GLU A 106 -26.32 7.65 7.44
CA GLU A 106 -26.67 9.05 7.24
C GLU A 106 -27.45 9.26 5.93
N LEU A 107 -27.04 8.58 4.84
CA LEU A 107 -27.77 8.65 3.58
C LEU A 107 -29.16 7.99 3.65
N ILE A 108 -29.33 6.89 4.40
CA ILE A 108 -30.65 6.29 4.64
C ILE A 108 -31.55 7.27 5.39
N ARG A 109 -31.00 7.93 6.43
CA ARG A 109 -31.72 8.92 7.24
C ARG A 109 -32.22 10.09 6.38
N GLU A 110 -31.36 10.61 5.51
CA GLU A 110 -31.63 11.76 4.63
C GLU A 110 -32.56 11.42 3.46
N LEU A 111 -32.25 10.36 2.71
CA LEU A 111 -32.86 10.08 1.41
C LEU A 111 -34.04 9.12 1.50
N ARG A 112 -34.00 8.16 2.43
CA ARG A 112 -35.02 7.12 2.61
C ARG A 112 -35.39 6.36 1.32
N ASP A 113 -34.46 6.31 0.37
CA ASP A 113 -34.62 5.65 -0.94
C ASP A 113 -33.33 4.90 -1.29
N THR A 114 -33.40 3.57 -1.20
CA THR A 114 -32.28 2.67 -1.50
C THR A 114 -31.73 2.85 -2.92
N THR A 115 -32.57 3.17 -3.90
CA THR A 115 -32.13 3.38 -5.28
C THR A 115 -31.30 4.66 -5.41
N LEU A 116 -31.74 5.75 -4.77
CA LEU A 116 -30.98 7.00 -4.73
C LEU A 116 -29.67 6.85 -3.96
N ILE A 117 -29.69 6.14 -2.82
CA ILE A 117 -28.49 5.87 -2.03
C ILE A 117 -27.47 5.08 -2.86
N ARG A 118 -27.92 4.00 -3.54
CA ARG A 118 -27.05 3.20 -4.43
C ARG A 118 -26.39 4.07 -5.49
N LYS A 119 -27.15 4.95 -6.17
CA LYS A 119 -26.60 5.87 -7.19
C LYS A 119 -25.54 6.83 -6.65
N LYS A 120 -25.54 7.09 -5.34
CA LYS A 120 -24.58 7.98 -4.68
C LYS A 120 -23.35 7.26 -4.13
N CYS A 121 -23.27 5.94 -4.15
CA CYS A 121 -22.19 5.20 -3.49
C CYS A 121 -21.40 4.31 -4.45
N VAL A 122 -20.08 4.36 -4.30
CA VAL A 122 -19.11 3.45 -4.90
C VAL A 122 -18.29 2.83 -3.78
N PHE A 123 -18.10 1.50 -3.80
CA PHE A 123 -17.34 0.81 -2.75
C PHE A 123 -16.15 0.06 -3.32
N THR A 124 -14.96 0.30 -2.76
CA THR A 124 -13.76 -0.47 -3.06
C THR A 124 -13.32 -1.27 -1.85
N THR A 125 -13.18 -2.59 -1.99
CA THR A 125 -12.59 -3.46 -0.98
C THR A 125 -11.10 -3.65 -1.23
N HIS A 126 -10.29 -3.67 -0.16
CA HIS A 126 -8.84 -3.88 -0.21
C HIS A 126 -8.41 -5.14 0.53
N THR A 127 -9.34 -5.78 1.24
CA THR A 127 -9.07 -6.93 2.10
C THR A 127 -9.43 -8.25 1.40
N PRO A 128 -8.43 -9.13 1.15
CA PRO A 128 -8.65 -10.41 0.48
C PRO A 128 -8.95 -11.57 1.44
N LEU A 129 -9.21 -11.29 2.74
CA LEU A 129 -9.36 -12.30 3.78
C LEU A 129 -10.66 -12.11 4.57
N PRO A 130 -11.38 -13.19 4.90
CA PRO A 130 -12.61 -13.13 5.70
C PRO A 130 -12.45 -12.36 7.02
N THR A 131 -11.29 -12.51 7.67
CA THR A 131 -10.98 -11.92 8.98
C THR A 131 -10.80 -10.40 8.96
N GLY A 132 -10.70 -9.78 7.79
CA GLY A 132 -10.62 -8.32 7.68
C GLY A 132 -11.95 -7.64 7.35
N HIS A 133 -13.07 -8.37 7.35
CA HIS A 133 -14.40 -7.77 7.25
C HIS A 133 -14.97 -7.52 8.64
N GLU A 134 -15.18 -6.24 8.97
CA GLU A 134 -15.62 -5.85 10.31
C GLU A 134 -17.10 -6.15 10.59
N GLU A 135 -17.35 -6.66 11.81
CA GLU A 135 -18.67 -7.01 12.30
C GLU A 135 -18.92 -6.47 13.72
N TYR A 136 -20.08 -5.83 13.89
CA TYR A 136 -20.53 -5.23 15.16
C TYR A 136 -21.90 -5.75 15.57
N GLY A 137 -22.03 -6.17 16.82
CA GLY A 137 -23.32 -6.54 17.40
C GLY A 137 -24.20 -5.31 17.66
N VAL A 138 -25.52 -5.49 17.59
CA VAL A 138 -26.49 -4.38 17.72
C VAL A 138 -26.37 -3.63 19.05
N ALA A 139 -26.02 -4.32 20.13
CA ALA A 139 -25.86 -3.72 21.45
C ALA A 139 -24.75 -2.65 21.43
N LEU A 140 -23.61 -2.98 20.83
CA LEU A 140 -22.48 -2.05 20.70
C LEU A 140 -22.81 -0.91 19.71
N LEU A 141 -23.54 -1.21 18.63
CA LEU A 141 -24.02 -0.19 17.70
C LEU A 141 -24.93 0.82 18.38
N LYS A 142 -25.90 0.36 19.18
CA LYS A 142 -26.80 1.24 19.95
C LYS A 142 -26.08 2.02 21.05
N GLU A 143 -25.00 1.45 21.61
CA GLU A 143 -24.17 2.14 22.60
C GLU A 143 -23.37 3.30 21.98
N VAL A 144 -22.88 3.16 20.75
CA VAL A 144 -22.02 4.17 20.09
C VAL A 144 -22.83 5.15 19.23
N LEU A 145 -23.84 4.68 18.51
CA LEU A 145 -24.63 5.49 17.60
C LEU A 145 -25.74 6.23 18.33
N ALA A 146 -25.98 7.48 17.93
CA ALA A 146 -27.09 8.29 18.45
C ALA A 146 -28.44 7.60 18.22
N GLU A 147 -29.40 7.84 19.12
CA GLU A 147 -30.72 7.22 19.12
C GLU A 147 -31.47 7.37 17.79
N GLU A 148 -31.22 8.46 17.05
CA GLU A 148 -31.82 8.70 15.73
C GLU A 148 -31.49 7.62 14.68
N TYR A 149 -30.38 6.89 14.82
CA TYR A 149 -30.01 5.79 13.91
C TYR A 149 -30.57 4.44 14.35
N HIS A 150 -31.08 4.31 15.58
CA HIS A 150 -31.55 3.02 16.12
C HIS A 150 -32.69 2.40 15.29
N PRO A 151 -33.68 3.16 14.76
CA PRO A 151 -34.70 2.59 13.88
C PRO A 151 -34.12 2.01 12.59
N ILE A 152 -33.08 2.64 12.03
CA ILE A 152 -32.41 2.16 10.81
C ILE A 152 -31.70 0.83 11.09
N LEU A 153 -31.04 0.70 12.25
CA LEU A 153 -30.36 -0.53 12.66
C LEU A 153 -31.32 -1.73 12.75
N GLN A 154 -32.56 -1.52 13.20
CA GLN A 154 -33.57 -2.59 13.28
C GLN A 154 -33.88 -3.20 11.91
N THR A 155 -33.80 -2.41 10.83
CA THR A 155 -34.03 -2.90 9.47
C THR A 155 -32.79 -3.55 8.86
N LEU A 156 -31.60 -3.05 9.18
CA LEU A 156 -30.34 -3.49 8.57
C LEU A 156 -29.69 -4.69 9.26
N VAL A 157 -30.07 -4.96 10.51
CA VAL A 157 -29.41 -5.95 11.37
C VAL A 157 -30.43 -6.99 11.85
N PRO A 158 -31.00 -7.82 10.94
CA PRO A 158 -31.97 -8.83 11.33
C PRO A 158 -31.35 -9.95 12.18
N ASP A 159 -30.04 -10.22 11.99
CA ASP A 159 -29.30 -11.30 12.66
C ASP A 159 -28.42 -10.79 13.83
N ASP A 160 -28.80 -9.65 14.44
CA ASP A 160 -28.11 -9.01 15.57
C ASP A 160 -26.67 -8.51 15.31
N VAL A 161 -26.11 -8.77 14.13
CA VAL A 161 -24.76 -8.35 13.70
C VAL A 161 -24.80 -7.57 12.39
N LEU A 162 -24.18 -6.39 12.38
CA LEU A 162 -23.94 -5.61 11.16
C LEU A 162 -22.59 -5.98 10.56
N ASN A 163 -22.58 -6.54 9.36
CA ASN A 163 -21.37 -6.71 8.56
C ASN A 163 -21.14 -5.46 7.70
N MET A 164 -20.02 -4.76 7.96
CA MET A 164 -19.71 -3.48 7.35
C MET A 164 -19.47 -3.57 5.83
N SER A 165 -18.85 -4.67 5.37
CA SER A 165 -18.62 -4.89 3.94
C SER A 165 -19.92 -5.21 3.21
N ARG A 166 -20.81 -6.06 3.80
CA ARG A 166 -22.12 -6.34 3.20
C ARG A 166 -23.00 -5.09 3.16
N LEU A 167 -22.93 -4.22 4.18
CA LEU A 167 -23.58 -2.91 4.15
C LEU A 167 -23.09 -2.09 2.94
N ALA A 168 -21.77 -1.98 2.75
CA ALA A 168 -21.19 -1.22 1.64
C ALA A 168 -21.54 -1.82 0.27
N PHE A 169 -21.48 -3.14 0.10
CA PHE A 169 -21.88 -3.81 -1.15
C PHE A 169 -23.37 -3.61 -1.47
N THR A 170 -24.24 -3.71 -0.47
CA THR A 170 -25.70 -3.61 -0.63
C THR A 170 -26.13 -2.21 -1.08
N TYR A 171 -25.45 -1.16 -0.60
CA TYR A 171 -25.85 0.23 -0.86
C TYR A 171 -24.95 0.96 -1.85
N SER A 172 -24.10 0.26 -2.61
CA SER A 172 -23.26 0.86 -3.66
C SER A 172 -23.71 0.45 -5.06
N ALA A 173 -23.73 1.39 -6.01
CA ALA A 173 -24.04 1.13 -7.42
C ALA A 173 -22.88 0.43 -8.14
N TYR A 174 -21.65 0.76 -7.79
CA TYR A 174 -20.44 0.13 -8.32
C TYR A 174 -19.58 -0.36 -7.16
N THR A 175 -19.07 -1.58 -7.31
CA THR A 175 -18.27 -2.26 -6.30
C THR A 175 -17.08 -2.92 -6.99
N ASN A 176 -15.88 -2.72 -6.46
CA ASN A 176 -14.68 -3.26 -7.07
C ASN A 176 -13.66 -3.73 -6.03
N ALA A 177 -12.88 -4.73 -6.43
CA ALA A 177 -11.62 -5.07 -5.82
C ALA A 177 -10.47 -4.30 -6.50
N VAL A 178 -9.25 -4.45 -5.95
CA VAL A 178 -8.05 -3.69 -6.38
C VAL A 178 -7.11 -4.41 -7.35
N SER A 179 -7.46 -5.61 -7.76
CA SER A 179 -6.78 -6.37 -8.81
C SER A 179 -7.68 -7.46 -9.33
N LYS A 180 -7.35 -8.04 -10.49
CA LYS A 180 -8.10 -9.16 -11.05
C LYS A 180 -8.17 -10.35 -10.09
N ARG A 181 -7.02 -10.77 -9.54
CA ARG A 181 -6.94 -11.87 -8.58
C ARG A 181 -7.69 -11.54 -7.29
N HIS A 182 -7.66 -10.29 -6.84
CA HIS A 182 -8.43 -9.89 -5.67
C HIS A 182 -9.94 -10.00 -5.93
N ALA A 183 -10.44 -9.56 -7.09
CA ALA A 183 -11.85 -9.69 -7.43
C ALA A 183 -12.33 -11.15 -7.49
N GLU A 184 -11.49 -12.07 -7.96
CA GLU A 184 -11.79 -13.52 -7.93
C GLU A 184 -12.02 -13.99 -6.49
N VAL A 185 -11.08 -13.72 -5.58
CA VAL A 185 -11.20 -14.09 -4.15
C VAL A 185 -12.38 -13.39 -3.47
N THR A 186 -12.64 -12.12 -3.77
CA THR A 186 -13.78 -11.40 -3.17
C THR A 186 -15.11 -11.99 -3.64
N ARG A 187 -15.24 -12.41 -4.90
CA ARG A 187 -16.48 -13.06 -5.40
C ARG A 187 -16.72 -14.42 -4.76
N GLU A 188 -15.68 -15.14 -4.38
CA GLU A 188 -15.82 -16.38 -3.61
C GLU A 188 -16.34 -16.12 -2.20
N MET A 189 -15.90 -15.02 -1.56
CA MET A 189 -16.37 -14.62 -0.22
C MET A 189 -17.79 -14.03 -0.23
N PHE A 190 -18.17 -13.36 -1.31
CA PHE A 190 -19.41 -12.58 -1.45
C PHE A 190 -20.12 -12.89 -2.78
N PRO A 191 -20.54 -14.15 -3.00
CA PRO A 191 -21.07 -14.62 -4.30
C PRO A 191 -22.37 -13.94 -4.71
N GLU A 192 -23.11 -13.35 -3.77
CA GLU A 192 -24.36 -12.63 -3.99
C GLU A 192 -24.17 -11.24 -4.60
N PHE A 193 -22.94 -10.71 -4.60
CA PHE A 193 -22.64 -9.36 -5.10
C PHE A 193 -21.85 -9.41 -6.42
N LYS A 194 -22.27 -8.59 -7.39
CA LYS A 194 -21.44 -8.32 -8.57
C LYS A 194 -20.25 -7.48 -8.15
N ILE A 195 -19.05 -8.02 -8.23
CA ILE A 195 -17.80 -7.32 -7.87
C ILE A 195 -16.93 -7.22 -9.11
N ASP A 196 -16.45 -6.03 -9.46
CA ASP A 196 -15.49 -5.81 -10.55
C ASP A 196 -14.05 -5.66 -10.01
N HIS A 197 -13.10 -5.25 -10.84
CA HIS A 197 -11.75 -4.89 -10.45
C HIS A 197 -11.31 -3.58 -11.08
N VAL A 198 -10.59 -2.78 -10.30
CA VAL A 198 -9.82 -1.63 -10.78
C VAL A 198 -8.42 -1.80 -10.21
N THR A 199 -7.46 -2.08 -11.08
CA THR A 199 -6.06 -2.31 -10.66
C THR A 199 -5.49 -1.04 -10.05
N ASN A 200 -4.91 -1.15 -8.85
CA ASN A 200 -4.29 -0.01 -8.18
C ASN A 200 -3.17 0.60 -9.05
N GLY A 201 -3.09 1.93 -9.00
CA GLY A 201 -2.00 2.70 -9.58
C GLY A 201 -1.25 3.49 -8.53
N VAL A 202 -0.15 4.11 -8.93
CA VAL A 202 0.60 5.08 -8.13
C VAL A 202 0.69 6.41 -8.87
N HIS A 203 0.81 7.51 -8.13
CA HIS A 203 0.94 8.83 -8.73
C HIS A 203 2.34 9.02 -9.35
N SER A 204 2.41 9.00 -10.69
CA SER A 204 3.69 8.96 -11.45
C SER A 204 4.66 10.06 -11.05
N LEU A 205 4.18 11.30 -10.87
CA LEU A 205 5.02 12.44 -10.48
C LEU A 205 5.53 12.36 -9.04
N SER A 206 4.78 11.76 -8.11
CA SER A 206 5.22 11.59 -6.72
C SER A 206 6.28 10.50 -6.57
N TRP A 207 6.20 9.45 -7.40
CA TRP A 207 7.05 8.27 -7.26
C TRP A 207 8.21 8.20 -8.25
N THR A 208 8.26 9.13 -9.22
CA THR A 208 9.43 9.31 -10.09
C THR A 208 10.42 10.28 -9.45
N CYS A 209 11.69 9.87 -9.32
CA CYS A 209 12.75 10.74 -8.82
C CYS A 209 13.17 11.80 -9.85
N ASP A 210 13.84 12.87 -9.40
CA ASP A 210 14.17 14.02 -10.24
C ASP A 210 15.11 13.71 -11.41
N GLU A 211 16.01 12.73 -11.25
CA GLU A 211 16.90 12.29 -12.34
C GLU A 211 16.10 11.66 -13.47
N PHE A 212 15.15 10.78 -13.13
CA PHE A 212 14.26 10.16 -14.12
C PHE A 212 13.22 11.15 -14.66
N LYS A 213 12.71 12.08 -13.85
CA LYS A 213 11.87 13.19 -14.34
C LYS A 213 12.58 13.98 -15.43
N SER A 214 13.84 14.33 -15.20
CA SER A 214 14.65 15.09 -16.16
C SER A 214 14.90 14.29 -17.45
N LEU A 215 15.08 12.97 -17.35
CA LEU A 215 15.15 12.10 -18.52
C LEU A 215 13.81 12.05 -19.28
N PHE A 216 12.72 11.79 -18.58
CA PHE A 216 11.39 11.71 -19.18
C PHE A 216 10.94 13.04 -19.78
N ASP A 217 11.34 14.18 -19.22
CA ASP A 217 11.05 15.49 -19.82
C ASP A 217 11.75 15.67 -21.18
N ARG A 218 12.98 15.15 -21.33
CA ARG A 218 13.72 15.18 -22.61
C ARG A 218 13.18 14.17 -23.61
N TYR A 219 12.84 12.96 -23.14
CA TYR A 219 12.58 11.80 -23.98
C TYR A 219 11.15 11.30 -23.96
N VAL A 220 10.19 11.91 -23.28
CA VAL A 220 8.81 11.42 -23.25
C VAL A 220 7.85 12.61 -23.16
N THR A 221 7.71 13.37 -24.23
CA THR A 221 6.85 14.56 -24.26
C THR A 221 5.43 14.26 -23.77
N GLY A 222 4.97 15.03 -22.76
CA GLY A 222 3.63 14.91 -22.18
C GLY A 222 3.46 13.78 -21.16
N TRP A 223 4.54 13.11 -20.70
CA TRP A 223 4.44 12.04 -19.70
C TRP A 223 3.90 12.49 -18.35
N ARG A 224 4.07 13.78 -18.01
CA ARG A 224 3.58 14.38 -16.77
C ARG A 224 2.06 14.43 -16.72
N ASP A 225 1.42 14.68 -17.87
CA ASP A 225 -0.04 14.73 -17.99
C ASP A 225 -0.63 13.34 -18.27
N ASP A 226 0.13 12.49 -18.99
CA ASP A 226 -0.31 11.14 -19.36
C ASP A 226 0.83 10.11 -19.13
N PRO A 227 0.82 9.40 -17.98
CA PRO A 227 1.85 8.42 -17.66
C PRO A 227 1.86 7.22 -18.62
N ARG A 228 0.79 6.99 -19.40
CA ARG A 228 0.78 5.93 -20.42
C ARG A 228 1.84 6.18 -21.50
N ARG A 229 2.31 7.42 -21.66
CA ARG A 229 3.38 7.75 -22.60
C ARG A 229 4.74 7.18 -22.20
N LEU A 230 4.92 6.77 -20.94
CA LEU A 230 6.15 6.15 -20.44
C LEU A 230 6.49 4.83 -21.16
N VAL A 231 5.56 4.24 -21.91
CA VAL A 231 5.87 3.13 -22.84
C VAL A 231 6.96 3.51 -23.87
N ASN A 232 7.15 4.80 -24.14
CA ASN A 232 8.20 5.31 -25.03
C ASN A 232 9.54 5.53 -24.31
N ALA A 233 9.67 5.21 -23.02
CA ALA A 233 10.93 5.36 -22.28
C ALA A 233 12.04 4.43 -22.79
N GLY A 234 11.71 3.36 -23.51
CA GLY A 234 12.70 2.45 -24.13
C GLY A 234 13.54 3.08 -25.25
N ARG A 235 13.32 4.36 -25.59
CA ARG A 235 14.20 5.11 -26.51
C ARG A 235 15.32 5.88 -25.81
N ILE A 236 15.33 5.88 -24.48
CA ILE A 236 16.37 6.53 -23.69
C ILE A 236 17.61 5.64 -23.76
N ASP A 237 18.76 6.26 -23.96
CA ASP A 237 20.04 5.56 -24.01
C ASP A 237 20.35 4.87 -22.67
N ASP A 238 20.89 3.64 -22.73
CA ASP A 238 21.21 2.82 -21.57
C ASP A 238 22.21 3.49 -20.62
N ASP A 239 23.20 4.22 -21.15
CA ASP A 239 24.18 4.90 -20.32
C ASP A 239 23.56 6.09 -19.58
N GLU A 240 22.60 6.79 -20.20
CA GLU A 240 21.85 7.86 -19.55
C GLU A 240 20.89 7.32 -18.47
N LEU A 241 20.19 6.22 -18.75
CA LEU A 241 19.35 5.52 -17.75
C LEU A 241 20.20 5.06 -16.57
N TRP A 242 21.34 4.45 -16.86
CA TRP A 242 22.27 3.96 -15.83
C TRP A 242 22.83 5.11 -15.01
N ALA A 243 23.24 6.22 -15.63
CA ALA A 243 23.73 7.40 -14.92
C ALA A 243 22.67 7.98 -13.97
N ALA A 244 21.43 8.13 -14.43
CA ALA A 244 20.33 8.59 -13.58
C ALA A 244 20.04 7.65 -12.41
N HIS A 245 20.07 6.33 -12.65
CA HIS A 245 19.93 5.34 -11.58
C HIS A 245 21.08 5.42 -10.57
N MET A 246 22.32 5.60 -11.02
CA MET A 246 23.49 5.70 -10.14
C MET A 246 23.43 6.93 -9.24
N GLU A 247 22.94 8.07 -9.73
CA GLU A 247 22.69 9.26 -8.89
C GLU A 247 21.55 9.03 -7.88
N ALA A 248 20.43 8.42 -8.30
CA ALA A 248 19.36 8.05 -7.38
C ALA A 248 19.84 7.08 -6.28
N LYS A 249 20.64 6.08 -6.66
CA LYS A 249 21.25 5.10 -5.75
C LYS A 249 22.23 5.74 -4.77
N LYS A 250 23.02 6.72 -5.22
CA LYS A 250 23.92 7.48 -4.35
C LYS A 250 23.14 8.20 -3.24
N ARG A 251 22.00 8.83 -3.56
CA ARG A 251 21.12 9.47 -2.56
C ARG A 251 20.60 8.47 -1.52
N LEU A 252 20.20 7.27 -1.94
CA LEU A 252 19.82 6.21 -1.01
C LEU A 252 20.99 5.79 -0.10
N ILE A 253 22.19 5.61 -0.67
CA ILE A 253 23.38 5.22 0.08
C ILE A 253 23.79 6.30 1.09
N ASP A 254 23.74 7.58 0.70
CA ASP A 254 24.04 8.70 1.59
C ASP A 254 23.03 8.79 2.74
N PHE A 255 21.74 8.58 2.43
CA PHE A 255 20.70 8.49 3.46
C PHE A 255 20.95 7.33 4.43
N VAL A 256 21.27 6.14 3.91
CA VAL A 256 21.59 4.97 4.73
C VAL A 256 22.80 5.23 5.61
N HIS A 257 23.85 5.85 5.08
CA HIS A 257 25.04 6.18 5.86
C HIS A 257 24.71 7.17 6.99
N LYS A 258 23.93 8.22 6.69
CA LYS A 258 23.51 9.23 7.67
C LYS A 258 22.61 8.64 8.76
N SER A 259 21.66 7.79 8.38
CA SER A 259 20.62 7.29 9.29
C SER A 259 21.05 6.06 10.09
N CYS A 260 21.88 5.19 9.50
CA CYS A 260 22.24 3.89 10.08
C CYS A 260 23.75 3.75 10.34
N GLY A 261 24.59 4.70 9.92
CA GLY A 261 26.05 4.61 10.04
C GLY A 261 26.73 3.60 9.10
N VAL A 262 25.96 2.86 8.29
CA VAL A 262 26.50 1.83 7.40
C VAL A 262 26.84 2.41 6.04
N LYS A 263 28.11 2.30 5.64
CA LYS A 263 28.57 2.69 4.30
C LYS A 263 28.34 1.55 3.30
N LEU A 264 27.39 1.74 2.40
CA LEU A 264 27.12 0.86 1.26
C LEU A 264 28.01 1.21 0.06
N ASN A 265 28.18 0.27 -0.88
CA ASN A 265 28.99 0.49 -2.10
C ASN A 265 28.05 0.78 -3.30
N PRO A 266 28.23 1.89 -4.03
CA PRO A 266 27.39 2.22 -5.19
C PRO A 266 27.52 1.21 -6.34
N HIS A 267 28.65 0.52 -6.48
CA HIS A 267 28.89 -0.44 -7.56
C HIS A 267 28.45 -1.87 -7.23
N VAL A 268 27.91 -2.11 -6.03
CA VAL A 268 27.40 -3.42 -5.61
C VAL A 268 25.88 -3.47 -5.83
N LEU A 269 25.37 -4.59 -6.34
CA LEU A 269 23.93 -4.81 -6.54
C LEU A 269 23.18 -4.64 -5.20
N THR A 270 22.23 -3.70 -5.16
CA THR A 270 21.46 -3.35 -3.97
C THR A 270 20.04 -3.87 -4.09
N ILE A 271 19.65 -4.78 -3.20
CA ILE A 271 18.32 -5.37 -3.19
C ILE A 271 17.49 -4.74 -2.07
N GLY A 272 16.32 -4.22 -2.41
CA GLY A 272 15.42 -3.51 -1.51
C GLY A 272 14.23 -4.35 -1.04
N PHE A 273 13.90 -4.25 0.24
CA PHE A 273 12.71 -4.84 0.85
C PHE A 273 12.03 -3.83 1.77
N ALA A 274 10.96 -3.18 1.31
CA ALA A 274 10.31 -2.08 2.01
C ALA A 274 8.82 -2.34 2.24
N ARG A 275 8.45 -2.98 3.36
CA ARG A 275 7.05 -3.34 3.66
C ARG A 275 6.77 -3.37 5.16
N ARG A 276 5.49 -3.28 5.52
CA ARG A 276 5.02 -3.66 6.87
C ARG A 276 5.55 -5.06 7.20
N ALA A 277 6.22 -5.21 8.34
CA ALA A 277 6.74 -6.50 8.76
C ALA A 277 5.58 -7.33 9.31
N THR A 278 5.09 -8.28 8.52
CA THR A 278 4.04 -9.25 8.87
C THR A 278 4.47 -10.64 8.40
N GLY A 279 4.02 -11.70 9.09
CA GLY A 279 4.47 -13.08 8.82
C GLY A 279 4.30 -13.53 7.35
N TYR A 280 3.17 -13.18 6.73
CA TYR A 280 2.88 -13.59 5.35
C TYR A 280 3.73 -12.89 4.28
N LYS A 281 4.39 -11.76 4.58
CA LYS A 281 5.21 -11.03 3.61
C LYS A 281 6.64 -11.57 3.48
N ARG A 282 7.04 -12.47 4.39
CA ARG A 282 8.22 -13.35 4.25
C ARG A 282 9.53 -12.64 3.84
N ALA A 283 9.75 -11.41 4.30
CA ALA A 283 10.96 -10.63 3.98
C ALA A 283 12.26 -11.33 4.41
N TYR A 284 12.19 -12.29 5.33
CA TYR A 284 13.34 -13.07 5.82
C TYR A 284 13.72 -14.27 4.92
N VAL A 285 12.97 -14.59 3.86
CA VAL A 285 13.23 -15.78 3.01
C VAL A 285 14.65 -15.79 2.41
N VAL A 286 15.20 -14.62 2.11
CA VAL A 286 16.59 -14.48 1.62
C VAL A 286 17.64 -14.85 2.69
N LEU A 287 17.24 -15.00 3.94
CA LEU A 287 18.09 -15.36 5.09
C LEU A 287 17.87 -16.80 5.56
N GLU A 288 17.06 -17.60 4.86
CA GLU A 288 16.82 -19.00 5.23
C GLU A 288 18.08 -19.88 5.03
N ASP A 289 18.92 -19.57 4.03
CA ASP A 289 20.23 -20.23 3.84
C ASP A 289 21.37 -19.19 3.83
N ILE A 290 21.83 -18.85 5.03
CA ILE A 290 22.89 -17.87 5.27
C ILE A 290 24.21 -18.30 4.61
N ASN A 291 24.51 -19.60 4.55
CA ASN A 291 25.75 -20.08 3.95
C ASN A 291 25.72 -19.93 2.43
N ARG A 292 24.59 -20.23 1.80
CA ARG A 292 24.41 -20.00 0.36
C ARG A 292 24.43 -18.51 0.03
N LEU A 293 23.73 -17.69 0.82
CA LEU A 293 23.76 -16.23 0.65
C LEU A 293 25.19 -15.69 0.78
N ARG A 294 25.97 -16.17 1.75
CA ARG A 294 27.38 -15.82 1.91
C ARG A 294 28.19 -16.16 0.66
N ALA A 295 28.03 -17.39 0.15
CA ALA A 295 28.78 -17.88 -1.00
C ALA A 295 28.52 -17.05 -2.27
N ILE A 296 27.26 -16.74 -2.57
CA ILE A 296 26.91 -15.99 -3.79
C ILE A 296 27.01 -14.47 -3.61
N GLY A 297 26.84 -13.98 -2.38
CA GLY A 297 26.66 -12.57 -2.08
C GLY A 297 27.94 -11.81 -1.74
N LYS A 298 29.01 -12.50 -1.34
CA LYS A 298 30.23 -11.85 -0.85
C LYS A 298 30.80 -10.87 -1.86
N GLY A 299 30.82 -9.58 -1.49
CA GLY A 299 31.26 -8.47 -2.36
C GLY A 299 30.38 -8.20 -3.59
N LYS A 300 29.31 -8.97 -3.79
CA LYS A 300 28.41 -8.89 -4.96
C LYS A 300 27.00 -8.41 -4.61
N LEU A 301 26.56 -8.58 -3.36
CA LEU A 301 25.22 -8.19 -2.92
C LEU A 301 25.28 -7.29 -1.69
N GLN A 302 24.30 -6.39 -1.60
CA GLN A 302 23.94 -5.67 -0.38
C GLN A 302 22.43 -5.50 -0.30
N PHE A 303 21.91 -5.41 0.92
CA PHE A 303 20.47 -5.38 1.18
C PHE A 303 20.06 -4.15 1.98
N VAL A 304 18.94 -3.56 1.59
CA VAL A 304 18.27 -2.49 2.35
C VAL A 304 16.86 -2.96 2.70
N PHE A 305 16.66 -3.27 3.97
CA PHE A 305 15.35 -3.57 4.54
C PHE A 305 14.76 -2.30 5.15
N ALA A 306 13.45 -2.13 5.05
CA ALA A 306 12.71 -1.11 5.76
C ALA A 306 11.30 -1.61 6.09
N GLY A 307 10.78 -1.21 7.24
CA GLY A 307 9.45 -1.61 7.65
C GLY A 307 9.11 -1.21 9.07
N LYS A 308 7.83 -1.41 9.41
CA LYS A 308 7.31 -1.27 10.76
C LYS A 308 6.51 -2.54 11.09
N ALA A 309 6.67 -3.06 12.30
CA ALA A 309 5.82 -4.10 12.87
C ALA A 309 4.83 -3.46 13.85
N TYR A 310 3.65 -4.07 13.98
CA TYR A 310 2.67 -3.60 14.96
C TYR A 310 3.16 -3.82 16.39
N PRO A 311 2.87 -2.92 17.36
CA PRO A 311 3.25 -3.15 18.76
C PRO A 311 2.71 -4.46 19.32
N THR A 312 1.57 -4.94 18.82
CA THR A 312 0.95 -6.22 19.20
C THR A 312 1.22 -7.36 18.21
N ASP A 313 1.88 -7.09 17.07
CA ASP A 313 2.19 -8.10 16.05
C ASP A 313 3.50 -8.81 16.41
N HIS A 314 3.36 -9.93 17.11
CA HIS A 314 4.47 -10.77 17.53
C HIS A 314 5.22 -11.39 16.34
N ASP A 315 4.49 -11.75 15.27
CA ASP A 315 5.08 -12.35 14.08
C ASP A 315 5.91 -11.33 13.31
N GLY A 316 5.37 -10.12 13.11
CA GLY A 316 6.10 -9.00 12.52
C GLY A 316 7.39 -8.67 13.25
N LYS A 317 7.36 -8.67 14.60
CA LYS A 317 8.56 -8.49 15.42
C LYS A 317 9.55 -9.64 15.27
N SER A 318 9.07 -10.88 15.13
CA SER A 318 9.91 -12.05 14.87
C SER A 318 10.65 -11.92 13.54
N VAL A 319 9.98 -11.46 12.48
CA VAL A 319 10.60 -11.19 11.17
C VAL A 319 11.74 -10.18 11.31
N ILE A 320 11.52 -9.07 12.01
CA ILE A 320 12.56 -8.05 12.23
C ILE A 320 13.77 -8.64 12.98
N ARG A 321 13.54 -9.46 14.02
CA ARG A 321 14.61 -10.15 14.76
C ARG A 321 15.43 -11.09 13.87
N LYS A 322 14.77 -11.86 12.99
CA LYS A 322 15.46 -12.72 12.00
C LYS A 322 16.38 -11.89 11.10
N ILE A 323 15.92 -10.72 10.65
CA ILE A 323 16.73 -9.82 9.82
C ILE A 323 17.96 -9.32 10.59
N TYR A 324 17.79 -8.85 11.83
CA TYR A 324 18.92 -8.41 12.67
C TYR A 324 19.92 -9.54 12.96
N LYS A 325 19.44 -10.78 13.14
CA LYS A 325 20.32 -11.96 13.23
C LYS A 325 21.16 -12.13 11.95
N GLY A 326 20.52 -12.04 10.78
CA GLY A 326 21.21 -12.07 9.48
C GLY A 326 22.24 -10.95 9.32
N ILE A 327 21.92 -9.71 9.74
CA ILE A 327 22.86 -8.57 9.75
C ILE A 327 24.12 -8.92 10.54
N HIS A 328 23.97 -9.56 11.70
CA HIS A 328 25.11 -9.93 12.54
C HIS A 328 25.96 -11.05 11.93
N GLU A 329 25.32 -12.11 11.42
CA GLU A 329 26.01 -13.30 10.90
C GLU A 329 26.70 -13.08 9.55
N LEU A 330 26.26 -12.09 8.76
CA LEU A 330 26.80 -11.78 7.44
C LEU A 330 27.63 -10.50 7.38
N LYS A 331 27.86 -9.83 8.53
CA LYS A 331 28.48 -8.49 8.59
C LYS A 331 29.78 -8.34 7.78
N ASP A 332 30.58 -9.40 7.70
CA ASP A 332 31.90 -9.42 7.05
C ASP A 332 31.84 -9.87 5.57
N ASP A 333 30.70 -10.38 5.12
CA ASP A 333 30.52 -10.96 3.78
C ASP A 333 29.51 -10.16 2.93
N VAL A 334 28.34 -9.85 3.49
CA VAL A 334 27.22 -9.21 2.80
C VAL A 334 26.68 -8.08 3.66
N LYS A 335 26.70 -6.85 3.14
CA LYS A 335 26.17 -5.70 3.88
C LYS A 335 24.64 -5.73 3.86
N ILE A 336 24.05 -5.78 5.06
CA ILE A 336 22.60 -5.73 5.26
C ILE A 336 22.30 -4.56 6.19
N VAL A 337 21.34 -3.72 5.80
CA VAL A 337 20.88 -2.58 6.59
C VAL A 337 19.38 -2.68 6.82
N TYR A 338 18.94 -2.28 8.02
CA TYR A 338 17.53 -2.08 8.34
C TYR A 338 17.29 -0.59 8.62
N ILE A 339 16.51 0.08 7.79
CA ILE A 339 16.09 1.47 7.98
C ILE A 339 14.86 1.47 8.89
N GLU A 340 15.02 2.04 10.08
CA GLU A 340 13.92 2.27 11.00
C GLU A 340 13.02 3.41 10.51
N SER A 341 11.78 3.47 11.03
CA SER A 341 10.86 4.57 10.75
C SER A 341 10.43 4.74 9.29
N TYR A 342 10.27 3.63 8.55
CA TYR A 342 9.75 3.62 7.17
C TYR A 342 8.52 4.52 6.98
N ASP A 343 8.63 5.45 6.04
CA ASP A 343 7.62 6.43 5.63
C ASP A 343 7.67 6.65 4.11
N MET A 344 6.93 7.65 3.60
CA MET A 344 6.88 7.96 2.17
C MET A 344 8.25 8.41 1.61
N LYS A 345 9.04 9.13 2.41
CA LYS A 345 10.36 9.62 2.01
C LYS A 345 11.36 8.48 1.86
N VAL A 346 11.38 7.56 2.83
CA VAL A 346 12.20 6.34 2.74
C VAL A 346 11.76 5.49 1.55
N ALA A 347 10.45 5.36 1.32
CA ALA A 347 9.91 4.65 0.17
C ALA A 347 10.39 5.23 -1.17
N GLN A 348 10.32 6.56 -1.35
CA GLN A 348 10.79 7.24 -2.55
C GLN A 348 12.29 6.99 -2.81
N LEU A 349 13.12 7.08 -1.78
CA LEU A 349 14.56 6.81 -1.89
C LEU A 349 14.83 5.35 -2.26
N MET A 350 14.11 4.41 -1.65
CA MET A 350 14.29 2.99 -1.92
C MET A 350 13.83 2.62 -3.32
N VAL A 351 12.62 3.03 -3.74
CA VAL A 351 12.09 2.76 -5.08
C VAL A 351 13.04 3.27 -6.17
N ALA A 352 13.64 4.45 -5.98
CA ALA A 352 14.54 5.03 -6.97
C ALA A 352 15.97 4.42 -6.94
N GLY A 353 16.46 4.06 -5.76
CA GLY A 353 17.88 3.72 -5.55
C GLY A 353 18.22 2.23 -5.50
N VAL A 354 17.25 1.33 -5.41
CA VAL A 354 17.50 -0.12 -5.40
C VAL A 354 17.62 -0.66 -6.82
N GLY A 355 18.50 -1.63 -7.03
CA GLY A 355 18.65 -2.30 -8.34
C GLY A 355 17.68 -3.47 -8.52
N LEU A 356 17.10 -3.97 -7.43
CA LEU A 356 16.07 -5.01 -7.45
C LEU A 356 15.11 -4.83 -6.28
N SER A 357 13.81 -4.97 -6.54
CA SER A 357 12.75 -5.02 -5.53
C SER A 357 12.05 -6.37 -5.57
N VAL A 358 11.31 -6.71 -4.50
CA VAL A 358 10.56 -7.96 -4.40
C VAL A 358 9.12 -7.88 -4.90
N LEU A 359 8.61 -9.06 -5.27
CA LEU A 359 7.29 -9.27 -5.85
C LEU A 359 6.15 -8.74 -4.97
N ASP A 360 5.04 -8.39 -5.61
CA ASP A 360 3.78 -8.02 -4.96
C ASP A 360 2.57 -8.67 -5.64
N GLY A 361 1.40 -8.54 -5.04
CA GLY A 361 0.14 -9.06 -5.59
C GLY A 361 -0.23 -8.54 -6.99
N TRP A 362 0.20 -7.33 -7.37
CA TRP A 362 0.00 -6.80 -8.74
C TRP A 362 0.95 -7.40 -9.76
N TRP A 363 2.00 -8.11 -9.33
CA TRP A 363 3.02 -8.67 -10.22
C TRP A 363 2.44 -9.65 -11.24
N VAL A 364 1.32 -10.32 -10.90
CA VAL A 364 0.56 -11.17 -11.83
C VAL A 364 0.10 -10.39 -13.07
N GLU A 365 -0.10 -9.08 -12.95
CA GLU A 365 -0.61 -8.22 -14.03
C GLU A 365 0.51 -7.54 -14.84
N GLY A 366 1.72 -7.40 -14.27
CA GLY A 366 2.82 -6.65 -14.90
C GLY A 366 4.09 -7.45 -15.19
N CYS A 367 4.22 -8.68 -14.69
CA CYS A 367 5.40 -9.49 -14.89
C CYS A 367 5.44 -10.11 -16.28
N ILE A 368 6.53 -9.81 -16.99
CA ILE A 368 6.98 -10.53 -18.17
C ILE A 368 8.37 -11.06 -17.79
N GLU A 369 8.45 -12.38 -17.58
CA GLU A 369 9.68 -13.03 -17.09
C GLU A 369 10.88 -12.70 -17.99
N GLY A 370 11.93 -12.15 -17.39
CA GLY A 370 13.14 -11.72 -18.08
C GLY A 370 13.05 -10.38 -18.82
N VAL A 371 11.89 -9.72 -18.82
CA VAL A 371 11.69 -8.40 -19.44
C VAL A 371 11.40 -7.35 -18.38
N THR A 372 10.30 -7.49 -17.63
CA THR A 372 9.94 -6.52 -16.57
C THR A 372 10.38 -6.98 -15.19
N GLY A 373 10.87 -8.21 -15.06
CA GLY A 373 11.55 -8.74 -13.87
C GLY A 373 11.52 -10.27 -13.82
N TRP A 374 11.71 -10.84 -12.63
CA TRP A 374 11.80 -12.29 -12.44
C TRP A 374 10.92 -12.76 -11.30
N SER A 375 10.10 -13.77 -11.59
CA SER A 375 9.28 -14.46 -10.60
C SER A 375 10.11 -15.50 -9.80
N ILE A 376 9.67 -15.76 -8.58
CA ILE A 376 10.10 -16.91 -7.77
C ILE A 376 8.90 -17.83 -7.59
N GLU A 377 9.17 -19.12 -7.37
CA GLU A 377 8.11 -20.10 -7.15
C GLU A 377 7.37 -19.86 -5.83
N ASP A 378 6.04 -19.99 -5.88
CA ASP A 378 5.19 -20.07 -4.69
C ASP A 378 5.38 -21.42 -3.98
N GLY A 379 5.38 -21.42 -2.65
CA GLY A 379 5.57 -22.64 -1.86
C GLY A 379 5.83 -22.36 -0.38
N ASP A 380 6.42 -23.34 0.30
CA ASP A 380 6.99 -23.13 1.64
C ASP A 380 8.25 -22.25 1.58
N ASP A 381 8.71 -21.79 2.74
CA ASP A 381 9.85 -20.87 2.83
C ASP A 381 11.12 -21.44 2.20
N ARG A 382 11.35 -22.76 2.29
CA ARG A 382 12.54 -23.42 1.73
C ARG A 382 12.50 -23.48 0.21
N ARG A 383 11.34 -23.79 -0.37
CA ARG A 383 11.14 -23.80 -1.83
C ARG A 383 11.27 -22.39 -2.39
N CYS A 384 10.64 -21.40 -1.76
CA CYS A 384 10.78 -20.00 -2.15
C CYS A 384 12.24 -19.53 -2.07
N ALA A 385 12.95 -19.87 -0.98
CA ALA A 385 14.37 -19.53 -0.82
C ALA A 385 15.24 -20.17 -1.92
N ASN A 386 15.05 -21.47 -2.20
CA ASN A 386 15.78 -22.15 -3.27
C ASN A 386 15.54 -21.52 -4.64
N SER A 387 14.29 -21.21 -4.97
CA SER A 387 13.93 -20.53 -6.22
C SER A 387 14.59 -19.14 -6.31
N LEU A 388 14.54 -18.37 -5.22
CA LEU A 388 15.20 -17.06 -5.11
C LEU A 388 16.71 -17.17 -5.33
N TYR A 389 17.40 -18.06 -4.62
CA TYR A 389 18.85 -18.21 -4.77
C TYR A 389 19.25 -18.69 -6.17
N ASN A 390 18.50 -19.63 -6.75
CA ASN A 390 18.73 -20.07 -8.14
C ASN A 390 18.63 -18.89 -9.12
N LYS A 391 17.65 -17.99 -8.91
CA LYS A 391 17.47 -16.79 -9.73
C LYS A 391 18.60 -15.78 -9.52
N LEU A 392 18.99 -15.54 -8.28
CA LEU A 392 20.10 -14.64 -7.94
C LEU A 392 21.41 -15.12 -8.57
N GLU A 393 21.74 -16.40 -8.38
CA GLU A 393 23.01 -17.01 -8.77
C GLU A 393 23.15 -17.11 -10.30
N ASN A 394 22.11 -17.56 -11.01
CA ASN A 394 22.22 -17.89 -12.42
C ASN A 394 21.74 -16.78 -13.36
N VAL A 395 20.97 -15.80 -12.86
CA VAL A 395 20.34 -14.77 -13.71
C VAL A 395 20.70 -13.36 -13.24
N VAL A 396 20.29 -12.98 -12.03
CA VAL A 396 20.35 -11.57 -11.60
C VAL A 396 21.79 -11.08 -11.42
N ILE A 397 22.61 -11.82 -10.66
CA ILE A 397 24.00 -11.43 -10.40
C ILE A 397 24.80 -11.37 -11.72
N PRO A 398 24.80 -12.41 -12.58
CA PRO A 398 25.50 -12.33 -13.87
C PRO A 398 25.01 -11.16 -14.75
N THR A 399 23.70 -10.90 -14.80
CA THR A 399 23.16 -9.79 -15.60
C THR A 399 23.71 -8.44 -15.14
N PHE A 400 23.75 -8.19 -13.83
CA PHE A 400 24.23 -6.92 -13.28
C PHE A 400 25.73 -6.67 -13.54
N TYR A 401 26.56 -7.71 -13.43
CA TYR A 401 28.03 -7.56 -13.48
C TYR A 401 28.65 -7.82 -14.84
N GLU A 402 28.08 -8.73 -15.64
CA GLU A 402 28.72 -9.25 -16.85
C GLU A 402 27.96 -8.89 -18.13
N ASN A 403 26.65 -8.60 -18.04
CA ASN A 403 25.77 -8.54 -19.21
C ASN A 403 24.73 -7.42 -19.13
N ARG A 404 25.18 -6.17 -18.90
CA ARG A 404 24.25 -5.02 -18.84
C ARG A 404 23.46 -4.82 -20.15
N ALA A 405 24.09 -5.07 -21.29
CA ALA A 405 23.47 -4.96 -22.61
C ALA A 405 22.35 -5.99 -22.89
N LYS A 406 22.14 -6.99 -22.03
CA LYS A 406 21.03 -7.97 -22.21
C LYS A 406 19.68 -7.47 -21.72
N LEU A 407 19.62 -6.34 -21.01
CA LEU A 407 18.37 -5.84 -20.44
C LEU A 407 17.52 -4.99 -21.40
N GLY A 408 18.03 -4.74 -22.61
CA GLY A 408 17.24 -4.27 -23.76
C GLY A 408 17.05 -2.76 -23.81
#